data_AF-A0A973D3C8-F1
#
_entry.id   AF-A0A973D3C8-F1
#
_cell.length_a   1.000
_cell.length_b   1.000
_cell.length_c   1.000
_cell.angle_alpha   90.00
_cell.angle_beta   90.00
_cell.angle_gamma   90.00
#
_symmetry.space_group_name_H-M   'P 1'
#
loop_
_entity.id
_entity.type
_entity.pdbx_description
1 polymer ?
#
loop_
_entity_poly.entity_id
_entity_poly.type
_entity_poly.pdbx_seq_one_letter_code
_entity_poly.pdbx_strand_id
1 'polypeptide(L)'
;MTNILRTPSTRIALSIFAFVLMLVCGTASPVVAYQDGDVDELIRDISLEGQERVKASQTATEAAQKLMNELRYVEAEEKLQEATRLDPSNQSARQMLDTVMLILGDRSGDIQDLRRRLVEEKNVRLQQDVFELERLYLTGRRAMDDNNYDKAITTFDQVLERIRWFPFDFDLTEQQNRTIQSKDEATRLKRDFEAAQRREREMRILSDAESEMARSVSFIQNRIEEILRQARRLFSDREYVGVIDLCDEVLSLDPSRQDVRALRREAAELRHLYEILDSGMQTNAEWNRTFISQLESEIPYTEIFNFPTREDWLRITRQEQSLEDRLQAVETVQQKSIRSKLRVRVASVEFQDEPFDQVISFLQDLSGINFVLTKEAREALEGGDGTVRLAEVTDLPLENVLNLVLQGNDPAFSYVIRSGAVLIGPSDSLRNDLFLEFYEVSDITKDHPDFRAPRLALQSSQDGDADGG
;
A
#
# COMPACT_ATOMS: atom_id res chain seq x y z
N MET A 1 -9.61 -60.76 -13.11
CA MET A 1 -10.90 -60.83 -12.39
C MET A 1 -11.58 -59.47 -12.54
N THR A 2 -12.02 -59.00 -13.71
CA THR A 2 -13.02 -59.52 -14.67
C THR A 2 -14.35 -59.93 -14.03
N ASN A 3 -15.28 -58.98 -14.03
CA ASN A 3 -16.73 -59.13 -14.20
C ASN A 3 -17.25 -57.69 -14.40
N ILE A 4 -17.34 -57.16 -15.63
CA ILE A 4 -18.39 -57.44 -16.64
C ILE A 4 -19.77 -57.48 -16.00
N LEU A 5 -20.54 -56.40 -16.16
CA LEU A 5 -21.94 -56.50 -16.57
C LEU A 5 -22.30 -55.27 -17.41
N ARG A 6 -22.45 -55.53 -18.71
CA ARG A 6 -23.00 -54.66 -19.75
C ARG A 6 -24.49 -54.42 -19.48
N THR A 7 -24.93 -53.17 -19.59
CA THR A 7 -26.16 -52.79 -20.31
C THR A 7 -26.00 -51.34 -20.78
N PRO A 8 -26.33 -51.05 -22.04
CA PRO A 8 -27.43 -50.12 -22.22
C PRO A 8 -28.45 -50.59 -23.25
N SER A 9 -29.72 -50.44 -22.86
CA SER A 9 -30.92 -50.58 -23.66
C SER A 9 -30.96 -49.56 -24.81
N THR A 10 -30.90 -50.06 -26.03
CA THR A 10 -31.07 -49.26 -27.24
C THR A 10 -32.48 -49.39 -27.80
N ARG A 11 -33.15 -48.24 -27.90
CA ARG A 11 -33.88 -47.71 -29.07
C ARG A 11 -35.18 -48.41 -29.53
N ILE A 12 -36.29 -47.73 -29.19
CA ILE A 12 -37.57 -47.62 -29.92
C ILE A 12 -37.91 -46.11 -29.76
N ALA A 13 -38.32 -45.27 -30.70
CA ALA A 13 -38.70 -45.32 -32.10
C ALA A 13 -38.50 -43.89 -32.65
N LEU A 14 -38.22 -43.74 -33.96
CA LEU A 14 -39.04 -43.00 -34.92
C LEU A 14 -38.26 -42.78 -36.23
N SER A 15 -38.97 -42.95 -37.34
CA SER A 15 -38.81 -42.19 -38.58
C SER A 15 -37.59 -42.49 -39.46
N ILE A 16 -37.62 -43.63 -40.17
CA ILE A 16 -37.10 -43.70 -41.54
C ILE A 16 -38.29 -43.91 -42.47
N PHE A 17 -38.66 -42.81 -43.12
CA PHE A 17 -39.53 -42.74 -44.27
C PHE A 17 -38.65 -42.95 -45.51
N ALA A 18 -38.99 -43.92 -46.36
CA ALA A 18 -38.53 -44.16 -47.75
C ALA A 18 -38.05 -45.59 -48.01
N PHE A 19 -39.00 -46.54 -48.04
CA PHE A 19 -39.13 -47.51 -49.13
C PHE A 19 -40.44 -48.29 -48.93
N VAL A 20 -41.03 -48.79 -50.01
CA VAL A 20 -42.32 -49.52 -50.05
C VAL A 20 -43.56 -48.63 -50.13
N LEU A 21 -43.65 -47.89 -51.23
CA LEU A 21 -44.92 -47.55 -51.86
C LEU A 21 -45.20 -48.64 -52.91
N MET A 22 -46.03 -49.63 -52.56
CA MET A 22 -46.94 -50.40 -53.43
C MET A 22 -47.29 -51.75 -52.80
N LEU A 23 -48.23 -51.76 -51.84
CA LEU A 23 -49.12 -52.91 -51.64
C LEU A 23 -50.41 -52.46 -50.94
N VAL A 24 -51.29 -51.84 -51.72
CA VAL A 24 -52.69 -51.58 -51.37
C VAL A 24 -53.56 -52.32 -52.39
N CYS A 25 -54.47 -53.12 -51.85
CA CYS A 25 -55.69 -53.65 -52.45
C CYS A 25 -55.58 -54.53 -53.71
N GLY A 26 -55.41 -55.82 -53.47
CA GLY A 26 -56.12 -56.84 -54.25
C GLY A 26 -57.54 -57.02 -53.70
N THR A 27 -58.53 -56.37 -54.32
CA THR A 27 -59.91 -56.86 -54.36
C THR A 27 -60.48 -56.62 -55.75
N ALA A 28 -60.37 -57.67 -56.55
CA ALA A 28 -61.15 -58.07 -57.71
C ALA A 28 -62.22 -57.12 -58.25
N SER A 29 -62.02 -56.71 -59.51
CA SER A 29 -63.08 -56.53 -60.50
C SER A 29 -62.54 -56.99 -61.86
N PRO A 30 -63.36 -57.60 -62.73
CA PRO A 30 -62.88 -58.47 -63.80
C PRO A 30 -62.38 -57.64 -64.99
N VAL A 31 -61.10 -57.81 -65.34
CA VAL A 31 -60.60 -57.38 -66.65
C VAL A 31 -60.84 -58.52 -67.62
N VAL A 32 -61.67 -58.23 -68.61
CA VAL A 32 -61.98 -59.03 -69.78
C VAL A 32 -60.69 -59.57 -70.39
N ALA A 33 -60.65 -60.88 -70.62
CA ALA A 33 -59.56 -61.55 -71.33
C ALA A 33 -59.42 -60.94 -72.74
N TYR A 34 -58.33 -60.22 -72.97
CA TYR A 34 -57.86 -59.88 -74.31
C TYR A 34 -56.83 -60.94 -74.72
N GLN A 35 -56.91 -61.40 -75.97
CA GLN A 35 -56.16 -62.54 -76.49
C GLN A 35 -54.63 -62.30 -76.46
N ASP A 36 -53.90 -63.24 -75.86
CA ASP A 36 -52.42 -63.30 -75.74
C ASP A 36 -51.65 -63.35 -77.08
N GLY A 37 -52.34 -63.28 -78.22
CA GLY A 37 -51.71 -63.20 -79.55
C GLY A 37 -51.44 -61.78 -80.05
N ASP A 38 -52.09 -60.77 -79.48
CA ASP A 38 -52.05 -59.37 -79.98
C ASP A 38 -51.04 -58.50 -79.20
N VAL A 39 -50.67 -58.91 -77.97
CA VAL A 39 -49.74 -58.15 -77.11
C VAL A 39 -48.27 -58.34 -77.55
N ASP A 40 -47.91 -59.53 -78.05
CA ASP A 40 -46.58 -59.80 -78.59
C ASP A 40 -46.34 -59.14 -79.96
N GLU A 41 -47.39 -58.97 -80.76
CA GLU A 41 -47.35 -58.19 -82.02
C GLU A 41 -47.24 -56.69 -81.70
N LEU A 42 -48.02 -56.17 -80.74
CA LEU A 42 -47.94 -54.78 -80.28
C LEU A 42 -46.59 -54.44 -79.61
N ILE A 43 -46.02 -55.35 -78.81
CA ILE A 43 -44.68 -55.16 -78.20
C ILE A 43 -43.57 -55.19 -79.25
N ARG A 44 -43.68 -56.08 -80.26
CA ARG A 44 -42.76 -56.06 -81.40
C ARG A 44 -42.89 -54.76 -82.20
N ASP A 45 -44.10 -54.31 -82.49
CA ASP A 45 -44.35 -53.08 -83.23
C ASP A 45 -43.88 -51.84 -82.46
N ILE A 46 -44.11 -51.76 -81.15
CA ILE A 46 -43.59 -50.68 -80.29
C ILE A 46 -42.06 -50.71 -80.22
N SER A 47 -41.44 -51.90 -80.22
CA SER A 47 -39.97 -52.05 -80.21
C SER A 47 -39.34 -51.73 -81.57
N LEU A 48 -40.00 -52.08 -82.67
CA LEU A 48 -39.60 -51.76 -84.04
C LEU A 48 -39.76 -50.26 -84.29
N GLU A 49 -40.88 -49.67 -83.90
CA GLU A 49 -41.13 -48.22 -83.99
C GLU A 49 -40.14 -47.43 -83.11
N GLY A 50 -39.80 -47.94 -81.92
CA GLY A 50 -38.76 -47.38 -81.07
C GLY A 50 -37.36 -47.42 -81.72
N GLN A 51 -36.99 -48.54 -82.34
CA GLN A 51 -35.72 -48.67 -83.09
C GLN A 51 -35.69 -47.80 -84.35
N GLU A 52 -36.82 -47.66 -85.03
CA GLU A 52 -36.97 -46.77 -86.19
C GLU A 52 -36.81 -45.30 -85.78
N ARG A 53 -37.38 -44.88 -84.64
CA ARG A 53 -37.18 -43.52 -84.10
C ARG A 53 -35.74 -43.23 -83.71
N VAL A 54 -35.04 -44.19 -83.11
CA VAL A 54 -33.60 -44.05 -82.77
C VAL A 54 -32.75 -43.95 -84.03
N LYS A 55 -32.99 -44.81 -85.03
CA LYS A 55 -32.30 -44.73 -86.33
C LYS A 55 -32.61 -43.43 -87.07
N ALA A 56 -33.88 -43.01 -87.08
CA ALA A 56 -34.30 -41.75 -87.68
C ALA A 56 -33.62 -40.55 -86.99
N SER A 57 -33.54 -40.56 -85.65
CA SER A 57 -32.77 -39.57 -84.88
C SER A 57 -31.30 -39.56 -85.29
N GLN A 58 -30.64 -40.72 -85.41
CA GLN A 58 -29.25 -40.81 -85.87
C GLN A 58 -29.07 -40.27 -87.30
N THR A 59 -29.96 -40.61 -88.24
CA THR A 59 -29.89 -40.07 -89.61
C THR A 59 -30.08 -38.56 -89.64
N ALA A 60 -30.98 -38.02 -88.81
CA ALA A 60 -31.19 -36.59 -88.67
C ALA A 60 -29.95 -35.89 -88.07
N THR A 61 -29.26 -36.53 -87.10
CA THR A 61 -27.99 -36.02 -86.57
C THR A 61 -26.87 -36.00 -87.59
N GLU A 62 -26.74 -37.04 -88.42
CA GLU A 62 -25.74 -37.11 -89.48
C GLU A 62 -26.02 -36.07 -90.59
N ALA A 63 -27.30 -35.87 -90.93
CA ALA A 63 -27.72 -34.84 -91.86
C ALA A 63 -27.41 -33.43 -91.33
N ALA A 64 -27.69 -33.19 -90.05
CA ALA A 64 -27.32 -31.94 -89.39
C ALA A 64 -25.81 -31.71 -89.36
N GLN A 65 -25.00 -32.74 -89.08
CA GLN A 65 -23.54 -32.63 -89.10
C GLN A 65 -23.02 -32.22 -90.49
N LYS A 66 -23.63 -32.71 -91.57
CA LYS A 66 -23.31 -32.27 -92.94
C LYS A 66 -23.67 -30.80 -93.14
N LEU A 67 -24.86 -30.38 -92.72
CA LEU A 67 -25.30 -28.97 -92.81
C LEU A 67 -24.40 -28.02 -91.99
N MET A 68 -23.91 -28.48 -90.83
CA MET A 68 -22.94 -27.74 -90.02
C MET A 68 -21.59 -27.58 -90.74
N ASN A 69 -21.12 -28.62 -91.43
CA ASN A 69 -19.90 -28.54 -92.24
C ASN A 69 -20.06 -27.59 -93.45
N GLU A 70 -21.29 -27.45 -93.96
CA GLU A 70 -21.67 -26.49 -95.01
C GLU A 70 -21.94 -25.07 -94.48
N LEU A 71 -21.73 -24.81 -93.18
CA LEU A 71 -21.99 -23.54 -92.50
C LEU A 71 -23.48 -23.12 -92.47
N ARG A 72 -24.42 -24.04 -92.75
CA ARG A 72 -25.87 -23.80 -92.75
C ARG A 72 -26.48 -24.10 -91.39
N TYR A 73 -26.13 -23.28 -90.41
CA TYR A 73 -26.46 -23.54 -89.00
C TYR A 73 -27.96 -23.50 -88.68
N VAL A 74 -28.77 -22.65 -89.33
CA VAL A 74 -30.23 -22.56 -89.09
C VAL A 74 -30.95 -23.84 -89.48
N GLU A 75 -30.58 -24.44 -90.61
CA GLU A 75 -31.17 -25.70 -91.06
C GLU A 75 -30.64 -26.90 -90.27
N ALA A 76 -29.38 -26.83 -89.83
CA ALA A 76 -28.82 -27.81 -88.91
C ALA A 76 -29.57 -27.81 -87.57
N GLU A 77 -29.98 -26.64 -87.06
CA GLU A 77 -30.77 -26.51 -85.83
C GLU A 77 -32.12 -27.25 -85.95
N GLU A 78 -32.86 -27.00 -87.03
CA GLU A 78 -34.17 -27.64 -87.26
C GLU A 78 -34.04 -29.17 -87.28
N LYS A 79 -33.01 -29.69 -87.96
CA LYS A 79 -32.73 -31.13 -88.03
C LYS A 79 -32.27 -31.72 -86.69
N LEU A 80 -31.55 -30.97 -85.86
CA LEU A 80 -31.12 -31.39 -84.52
C LEU A 80 -32.27 -31.33 -83.50
N GLN A 81 -33.18 -30.35 -83.63
CA GLN A 81 -34.42 -30.32 -82.86
C GLN A 81 -35.34 -31.51 -83.22
N GLU A 82 -35.45 -31.85 -84.51
CA GLU A 82 -36.14 -33.06 -84.98
C GLU A 82 -35.50 -34.32 -84.39
N ALA A 83 -34.17 -34.43 -84.43
CA ALA A 83 -33.43 -35.56 -83.86
C ALA A 83 -33.65 -35.72 -82.34
N THR A 84 -33.68 -34.61 -81.59
CA THR A 84 -33.90 -34.60 -80.13
C THR A 84 -35.36 -34.88 -79.75
N ARG A 85 -36.31 -34.56 -80.64
CA ARG A 85 -37.74 -34.93 -80.47
C ARG A 85 -37.98 -36.41 -80.74
N LEU A 86 -37.32 -36.97 -81.76
CA LEU A 86 -37.45 -38.39 -82.13
C LEU A 86 -36.82 -39.32 -81.09
N ASP A 87 -35.64 -38.96 -80.60
CA ASP A 87 -34.96 -39.66 -79.50
C ASP A 87 -34.45 -38.66 -78.47
N PRO A 88 -35.21 -38.43 -77.39
CA PRO A 88 -34.76 -37.60 -76.29
C PRO A 88 -33.44 -38.09 -75.71
N SER A 89 -33.11 -39.38 -75.74
CA SER A 89 -31.92 -39.96 -75.09
C SER A 89 -30.61 -39.80 -75.89
N ASN A 90 -30.67 -39.34 -77.14
CA ASN A 90 -29.51 -39.19 -78.02
C ASN A 90 -28.58 -38.05 -77.55
N GLN A 91 -27.51 -38.40 -76.84
CA GLN A 91 -26.56 -37.43 -76.28
C GLN A 91 -25.79 -36.66 -77.36
N SER A 92 -25.51 -37.27 -78.51
CA SER A 92 -24.79 -36.63 -79.61
C SER A 92 -25.62 -35.52 -80.28
N ALA A 93 -26.92 -35.76 -80.48
CA ALA A 93 -27.87 -34.78 -81.01
C ALA A 93 -27.94 -33.54 -80.11
N ARG A 94 -28.04 -33.75 -78.78
CA ARG A 94 -28.12 -32.65 -77.81
C ARG A 94 -26.85 -31.81 -77.79
N GLN A 95 -25.67 -32.42 -77.78
CA GLN A 95 -24.40 -31.69 -77.79
C GLN A 95 -24.23 -30.86 -79.07
N MET A 96 -24.56 -31.43 -80.23
CA MET A 96 -24.52 -30.69 -81.50
C MET A 96 -25.56 -29.56 -81.51
N LEU A 97 -26.77 -29.80 -80.99
CA LEU A 97 -27.81 -28.77 -80.88
C LEU A 97 -27.34 -27.60 -80.01
N ASP A 98 -26.74 -27.88 -78.85
CA ASP A 98 -26.19 -26.87 -77.94
C ASP A 98 -25.10 -26.04 -78.64
N THR A 99 -24.21 -26.69 -79.42
CA THR A 99 -23.18 -25.97 -80.19
C THR A 99 -23.75 -25.11 -81.32
N VAL A 100 -24.78 -25.58 -82.02
CA VAL A 100 -25.44 -24.83 -83.09
C VAL A 100 -26.22 -23.65 -82.53
N MET A 101 -26.94 -23.83 -81.42
CA MET A 101 -27.64 -22.76 -80.71
C MET A 101 -26.68 -21.68 -80.20
N LEU A 102 -25.48 -22.07 -79.72
CA LEU A 102 -24.42 -21.13 -79.34
C LEU A 102 -23.91 -20.30 -80.53
N ILE A 103 -23.72 -20.93 -81.71
CA ILE A 103 -23.26 -20.25 -82.94
C ILE A 103 -24.33 -19.31 -83.50
N LEU A 104 -25.60 -19.71 -83.43
CA LEU A 104 -26.74 -18.91 -83.88
C LEU A 104 -27.13 -17.79 -82.91
N GLY A 105 -26.56 -17.79 -81.70
CA GLY A 105 -26.81 -16.77 -80.68
C GLY A 105 -28.24 -16.80 -80.13
N ASP A 106 -28.90 -17.97 -80.17
CA ASP A 106 -30.27 -18.10 -79.68
C ASP A 106 -30.32 -18.08 -78.15
N ARG A 107 -31.05 -17.09 -77.61
CA ARG A 107 -31.07 -16.67 -76.19
C ARG A 107 -31.80 -17.66 -75.27
N SER A 108 -32.30 -18.77 -75.80
CA SER A 108 -33.07 -19.77 -75.07
C SER A 108 -32.20 -20.60 -74.10
N GLY A 109 -30.95 -20.91 -74.48
CA GLY A 109 -29.94 -21.52 -73.60
C GLY A 109 -29.45 -20.60 -72.48
N ASP A 110 -29.29 -19.30 -72.77
CA ASP A 110 -28.89 -18.28 -71.81
C ASP A 110 -29.85 -18.17 -70.61
N ILE A 111 -31.15 -18.37 -70.84
CA ILE A 111 -32.18 -18.28 -69.79
C ILE A 111 -32.13 -19.49 -68.85
N GLN A 112 -31.88 -20.70 -69.37
CA GLN A 112 -31.72 -21.90 -68.53
C GLN A 112 -30.42 -21.83 -67.72
N ASP A 113 -29.34 -21.34 -68.33
CA ASP A 113 -28.06 -21.13 -67.66
C ASP A 113 -28.11 -20.02 -66.62
N LEU A 114 -28.84 -18.94 -66.88
CA LEU A 114 -29.09 -17.89 -65.90
C LEU A 114 -29.90 -18.43 -64.72
N ARG A 115 -30.96 -19.22 -64.98
CA ARG A 115 -31.78 -19.84 -63.93
C ARG A 115 -30.95 -20.79 -63.07
N ARG A 116 -30.13 -21.65 -63.68
CA ARG A 116 -29.21 -22.54 -62.96
C ARG A 116 -28.24 -21.74 -62.09
N ARG A 117 -27.59 -20.72 -62.66
CA ARG A 117 -26.68 -19.83 -61.90
C ARG A 117 -27.37 -19.14 -60.73
N LEU A 118 -28.60 -18.65 -60.90
CA LEU A 118 -29.36 -18.03 -59.81
C LEU A 118 -29.73 -19.01 -58.69
N VAL A 119 -30.06 -20.26 -59.04
CA VAL A 119 -30.34 -21.32 -58.06
C VAL A 119 -29.05 -21.72 -57.32
N GLU A 120 -27.95 -21.91 -58.05
CA GLU A 120 -26.63 -22.21 -57.46
C GLU A 120 -26.16 -21.07 -56.57
N GLU A 121 -26.27 -19.82 -57.02
CA GLU A 121 -25.90 -18.64 -56.24
C GLU A 121 -26.75 -18.53 -54.96
N LYS A 122 -28.07 -18.74 -55.05
CA LYS A 122 -28.94 -18.78 -53.88
C LYS A 122 -28.51 -19.89 -52.91
N ASN A 123 -28.22 -21.09 -53.42
CA ASN A 123 -27.80 -22.22 -52.59
C ASN A 123 -26.45 -21.97 -51.91
N VAL A 124 -25.50 -21.36 -52.63
CA VAL A 124 -24.20 -20.97 -52.06
C VAL A 124 -24.37 -19.93 -50.96
N ARG A 125 -25.22 -18.91 -51.16
CA ARG A 125 -25.53 -17.91 -50.11
C ARG A 125 -26.17 -18.56 -48.88
N LEU A 126 -27.11 -19.48 -49.06
CA LEU A 126 -27.72 -20.22 -47.95
C LEU A 126 -26.69 -21.06 -47.19
N GLN A 127 -25.77 -21.73 -47.90
CA GLN A 127 -24.68 -22.47 -47.28
C GLN A 127 -23.73 -21.56 -46.49
N GLN A 128 -23.44 -20.38 -47.03
CA GLN A 128 -22.66 -19.36 -46.32
C GLN A 128 -23.36 -18.91 -45.04
N ASP A 129 -24.66 -18.60 -45.10
CA ASP A 129 -25.44 -18.20 -43.92
C ASP A 129 -25.49 -19.29 -42.85
N VAL A 130 -25.64 -20.57 -43.24
CA VAL A 130 -25.58 -21.71 -42.31
C VAL A 130 -24.19 -21.84 -41.67
N PHE A 131 -23.12 -21.62 -42.44
CA PHE A 131 -21.76 -21.62 -41.91
C PHE A 131 -21.51 -20.45 -40.96
N GLU A 132 -22.06 -19.28 -41.24
CA GLU A 132 -22.00 -18.12 -40.35
C GLU A 132 -22.74 -18.37 -39.02
N LEU A 133 -23.91 -19.01 -39.07
CA LEU A 133 -24.64 -19.46 -37.89
C LEU A 133 -23.79 -20.40 -37.02
N GLU A 134 -23.17 -21.41 -37.63
CA GLU A 134 -22.30 -22.35 -36.90
C GLU A 134 -21.07 -21.64 -36.31
N ARG A 135 -20.44 -20.73 -37.08
CA ARG A 135 -19.34 -19.91 -36.58
C ARG A 135 -19.75 -19.07 -35.37
N LEU A 136 -20.94 -18.47 -35.39
CA LEU A 136 -21.46 -17.66 -34.31
C LEU A 136 -21.78 -18.51 -33.07
N TYR A 137 -22.39 -19.69 -33.28
CA TYR A 137 -22.62 -20.68 -32.23
C TYR A 137 -21.31 -21.12 -31.55
N LEU A 138 -20.27 -21.45 -32.34
CA LEU A 138 -18.95 -21.79 -31.81
C LEU A 138 -18.30 -20.62 -31.07
N THR A 139 -18.56 -19.38 -31.48
CA THR A 139 -18.08 -18.18 -30.78
C THR A 139 -18.75 -18.04 -29.41
N GLY A 140 -20.05 -18.34 -29.32
CA GLY A 140 -20.77 -18.42 -28.04
C GLY A 140 -20.20 -19.51 -27.13
N ARG A 141 -19.89 -20.69 -27.68
CA ARG A 141 -19.26 -21.80 -26.93
C ARG A 141 -17.89 -21.41 -26.38
N ARG A 142 -17.03 -20.79 -27.18
CA ARG A 142 -15.72 -20.27 -26.72
C ARG A 142 -15.88 -19.25 -25.59
N ALA A 143 -16.88 -18.36 -25.68
CA ALA A 143 -17.14 -17.41 -24.62
C ALA A 143 -17.57 -18.10 -23.30
N MET A 144 -18.24 -19.26 -23.36
CA MET A 144 -18.50 -20.08 -22.16
C MET A 144 -17.21 -20.67 -21.60
N ASP A 145 -16.34 -21.20 -22.46
CA ASP A 145 -15.04 -21.75 -22.06
C ASP A 145 -14.15 -20.67 -21.40
N ASP A 146 -14.24 -19.42 -21.87
CA ASP A 146 -13.57 -18.25 -21.32
C ASP A 146 -14.20 -17.72 -20.01
N ASN A 147 -15.22 -18.40 -19.45
CA ASN A 147 -16.06 -17.94 -18.33
C ASN A 147 -16.78 -16.60 -18.56
N ASN A 148 -16.87 -16.14 -19.81
CA ASN A 148 -17.59 -14.93 -20.18
C ASN A 148 -19.04 -15.26 -20.55
N TYR A 149 -19.82 -15.64 -19.53
CA TYR A 149 -21.18 -16.12 -19.71
C TYR A 149 -22.14 -15.05 -20.28
N ASP A 150 -21.93 -13.77 -19.96
CA ASP A 150 -22.75 -12.67 -20.53
C ASP A 150 -22.57 -12.55 -22.04
N LYS A 151 -21.33 -12.62 -22.51
CA LYS A 151 -21.03 -12.62 -23.94
C LYS A 151 -21.55 -13.89 -24.61
N ALA A 152 -21.47 -15.04 -23.95
CA ALA A 152 -22.02 -16.29 -24.49
C ALA A 152 -23.54 -16.20 -24.70
N ILE A 153 -24.28 -15.75 -23.68
CA ILE A 153 -25.75 -15.62 -23.73
C ILE A 153 -26.18 -14.67 -24.86
N THR A 154 -25.56 -13.49 -24.94
CA THR A 154 -25.85 -12.50 -26.00
C THR A 154 -25.54 -13.04 -27.39
N THR A 155 -24.46 -13.83 -27.55
CA THR A 155 -24.11 -14.45 -28.83
C THR A 155 -25.10 -15.56 -29.21
N PHE A 156 -25.56 -16.37 -28.26
CA PHE A 156 -26.60 -17.36 -28.53
C PHE A 156 -27.95 -16.73 -28.85
N ASP A 157 -28.29 -15.59 -28.23
CA ASP A 157 -29.48 -14.82 -28.59
C ASP A 157 -29.40 -14.31 -30.04
N GLN A 158 -28.23 -13.86 -30.50
CA GLN A 158 -28.01 -13.48 -31.90
C GLN A 158 -28.19 -14.67 -32.86
N VAL A 159 -27.71 -15.86 -32.48
CA VAL A 159 -27.92 -17.10 -33.27
C VAL A 159 -29.42 -17.40 -33.38
N LEU A 160 -30.17 -17.34 -32.28
CA LEU A 160 -31.61 -17.59 -32.27
C LEU A 160 -32.39 -16.57 -33.11
N GLU A 161 -32.03 -15.28 -33.03
CA GLU A 161 -32.63 -14.25 -33.88
C GLU A 161 -32.30 -14.48 -35.36
N ARG A 162 -31.05 -14.84 -35.70
CA ARG A 162 -30.68 -15.13 -37.10
C ARG A 162 -31.40 -16.36 -37.65
N ILE A 163 -31.61 -17.40 -36.83
CA ILE A 163 -32.43 -18.57 -37.19
C ILE A 163 -33.89 -18.18 -37.39
N ARG A 164 -34.44 -17.30 -36.54
CA ARG A 164 -35.83 -16.85 -36.64
C ARG A 164 -36.14 -16.12 -37.96
N TRP A 165 -35.19 -15.36 -38.49
CA TRP A 165 -35.32 -14.64 -39.76
C TRP A 165 -34.84 -15.44 -40.98
N PHE A 166 -34.48 -16.71 -40.81
CA PHE A 166 -34.00 -17.58 -41.88
C PHE A 166 -35.16 -18.02 -42.80
N PRO A 167 -34.93 -18.27 -44.11
CA PRO A 167 -35.97 -18.75 -45.01
C PRO A 167 -36.68 -20.02 -44.51
N PHE A 168 -38.02 -19.99 -44.51
CA PHE A 168 -38.89 -21.03 -43.93
C PHE A 168 -38.74 -22.43 -44.57
N ASP A 169 -38.19 -22.52 -45.78
CA ASP A 169 -38.04 -23.78 -46.51
C ASP A 169 -36.89 -24.65 -45.98
N PHE A 170 -36.08 -24.14 -45.04
CA PHE A 170 -34.90 -24.83 -44.51
C PHE A 170 -35.09 -25.22 -43.03
N ASP A 171 -34.91 -26.51 -42.72
CA ASP A 171 -35.07 -27.02 -41.35
C ASP A 171 -33.83 -26.73 -40.50
N LEU A 172 -33.98 -25.85 -39.51
CA LEU A 172 -32.95 -25.49 -38.52
C LEU A 172 -33.34 -25.89 -37.09
N THR A 173 -34.33 -26.75 -36.93
CA THR A 173 -34.91 -27.09 -35.61
C THR A 173 -33.86 -27.68 -34.67
N GLU A 174 -32.96 -28.54 -35.18
CA GLU A 174 -31.88 -29.11 -34.38
C GLU A 174 -30.90 -28.04 -33.87
N GLN A 175 -30.48 -27.12 -34.75
CA GLN A 175 -29.54 -26.05 -34.39
C GLN A 175 -30.17 -25.05 -33.42
N GLN A 176 -31.46 -24.78 -33.57
CA GLN A 176 -32.23 -23.98 -32.62
C GLN A 176 -32.24 -24.64 -31.24
N ASN A 177 -32.58 -25.93 -31.15
CA ASN A 177 -32.62 -26.66 -29.88
C ASN A 177 -31.23 -26.74 -29.22
N ARG A 178 -30.17 -27.00 -29.98
CA ARG A 178 -28.78 -26.99 -29.49
C ARG A 178 -28.39 -25.62 -28.93
N THR A 179 -28.78 -24.54 -29.61
CA THR A 179 -28.53 -23.16 -29.19
C THR A 179 -29.28 -22.82 -27.90
N ILE A 180 -30.55 -23.21 -27.79
CA ILE A 180 -31.36 -23.03 -26.57
C ILE A 180 -30.72 -23.77 -25.39
N GLN A 181 -30.37 -25.05 -25.57
CA GLN A 181 -29.72 -25.84 -24.52
C GLN A 181 -28.39 -25.22 -24.07
N SER A 182 -27.57 -24.74 -25.02
CA SER A 182 -26.28 -24.10 -24.72
C SER A 182 -26.48 -22.76 -24.01
N LYS A 183 -27.52 -21.99 -24.38
CA LYS A 183 -27.89 -20.76 -23.68
C LYS A 183 -28.33 -21.04 -22.24
N ASP A 184 -29.20 -22.03 -22.03
CA ASP A 184 -29.65 -22.42 -20.70
C ASP A 184 -28.48 -22.89 -19.83
N GLU A 185 -27.57 -23.69 -20.39
CA GLU A 185 -26.30 -24.09 -19.76
C GLU A 185 -25.48 -22.85 -19.34
N ALA A 186 -25.28 -21.88 -20.23
CA ALA A 186 -24.58 -20.64 -19.93
C ALA A 186 -25.26 -19.82 -18.81
N THR A 187 -26.59 -19.76 -18.78
CA THR A 187 -27.30 -19.05 -17.70
C THR A 187 -27.15 -19.73 -16.33
N ARG A 188 -27.10 -21.06 -16.29
CA ARG A 188 -26.87 -21.82 -15.05
C ARG A 188 -25.45 -21.58 -14.54
N LEU A 189 -24.46 -21.75 -15.41
CA LEU A 189 -23.06 -21.51 -15.08
C LEU A 189 -22.80 -20.07 -14.62
N LYS A 190 -23.44 -19.07 -15.25
CA LYS A 190 -23.39 -17.68 -14.79
C LYS A 190 -23.87 -17.53 -13.34
N ARG A 191 -25.03 -18.10 -13.00
CA ARG A 191 -25.61 -18.03 -11.65
C ARG A 191 -24.70 -18.69 -10.62
N ASP A 192 -24.15 -19.85 -10.95
CA ASP A 192 -23.23 -20.59 -10.08
C ASP A 192 -21.92 -19.82 -9.87
N PHE A 193 -21.37 -19.22 -10.93
CA PHE A 193 -20.18 -18.37 -10.86
C PHE A 193 -20.42 -17.11 -10.01
N GLU A 194 -21.53 -16.41 -10.21
CA GLU A 194 -21.90 -15.23 -9.40
C GLU A 194 -22.18 -15.60 -7.94
N ALA A 195 -22.79 -16.77 -7.68
CA ALA A 195 -22.99 -17.28 -6.33
C ALA A 195 -21.65 -17.64 -5.66
N ALA A 196 -20.74 -18.29 -6.37
CA ALA A 196 -19.40 -18.60 -5.89
C ALA A 196 -18.60 -17.32 -5.57
N GLN A 197 -18.61 -16.34 -6.47
CA GLN A 197 -17.97 -15.04 -6.22
C GLN A 197 -18.57 -14.30 -5.03
N ARG A 198 -19.90 -14.32 -4.86
CA ARG A 198 -20.55 -13.71 -3.69
C ARG A 198 -20.10 -14.37 -2.40
N ARG A 199 -20.13 -15.70 -2.34
CA ARG A 199 -19.64 -16.46 -1.17
C ARG A 199 -18.17 -16.15 -0.89
N GLU A 200 -17.33 -16.10 -1.91
CA GLU A 200 -15.92 -15.78 -1.74
C GLU A 200 -15.72 -14.35 -1.20
N ARG A 201 -16.45 -13.36 -1.73
CA ARG A 201 -16.42 -11.99 -1.21
C ARG A 201 -16.89 -11.92 0.24
N GLU A 202 -17.99 -12.59 0.58
CA GLU A 202 -18.52 -12.67 1.94
C GLU A 202 -17.51 -13.32 2.90
N MET A 203 -16.90 -14.44 2.49
CA MET A 203 -15.88 -15.12 3.28
C MET A 203 -14.63 -14.26 3.48
N ARG A 204 -14.20 -13.50 2.47
CA ARG A 204 -13.09 -12.54 2.61
C ARG A 204 -13.42 -11.44 3.60
N ILE A 205 -14.61 -10.83 3.49
CA ILE A 205 -15.06 -9.78 4.43
C ILE A 205 -15.11 -10.31 5.87
N LEU A 206 -15.64 -11.51 6.07
CA LEU A 206 -15.70 -12.15 7.39
C LEU A 206 -14.31 -12.46 7.95
N SER A 207 -13.43 -13.04 7.12
CA SER A 207 -12.05 -13.35 7.50
C SER A 207 -11.26 -12.07 7.83
N ASP A 208 -11.45 -11.01 7.05
CA ASP A 208 -10.79 -9.72 7.27
C ASP A 208 -11.28 -9.12 8.60
N ALA A 209 -12.59 -9.08 8.85
CA ALA A 209 -13.18 -8.60 10.09
C ALA A 209 -12.71 -9.40 11.32
N GLU A 210 -12.65 -10.73 11.23
CA GLU A 210 -12.12 -11.59 12.30
C GLU A 210 -10.64 -11.30 12.58
N SER A 211 -9.84 -11.12 11.52
CA SER A 211 -8.43 -10.79 11.65
C SER A 211 -8.21 -9.42 12.31
N GLU A 212 -9.06 -8.44 12.00
CA GLU A 212 -9.03 -7.11 12.61
C GLU A 212 -9.43 -7.15 14.09
N MET A 213 -10.47 -7.92 14.44
CA MET A 213 -10.84 -8.15 15.84
C MET A 213 -9.73 -8.86 16.62
N ALA A 214 -9.09 -9.88 16.04
CA ALA A 214 -7.97 -10.55 16.69
C ALA A 214 -6.76 -9.61 16.90
N ARG A 215 -6.48 -8.74 15.93
CA ARG A 215 -5.44 -7.71 16.05
C ARG A 215 -5.77 -6.68 17.12
N SER A 216 -7.02 -6.24 17.23
CA SER A 216 -7.41 -5.25 18.25
C SER A 216 -7.32 -5.83 19.66
N VAL A 217 -7.76 -7.08 19.86
CA VAL A 217 -7.65 -7.78 21.14
C VAL A 217 -6.18 -7.98 21.54
N SER A 218 -5.34 -8.48 20.63
CA SER A 218 -3.91 -8.65 20.90
C SER A 218 -3.18 -7.32 21.13
N PHE A 219 -3.56 -6.24 20.42
CA PHE A 219 -3.03 -4.91 20.66
C PHE A 219 -3.34 -4.41 22.08
N ILE A 220 -4.59 -4.57 22.54
CA ILE A 220 -5.00 -4.20 23.90
C ILE A 220 -4.24 -5.03 24.94
N GLN A 221 -4.10 -6.34 24.72
CA GLN A 221 -3.34 -7.23 25.62
C GLN A 221 -1.87 -6.81 25.73
N ASN A 222 -1.21 -6.59 24.59
CA ASN A 222 0.19 -6.14 24.56
C ASN A 222 0.35 -4.78 25.25
N ARG A 223 -0.61 -3.86 25.05
CA ARG A 223 -0.62 -2.55 25.73
C ARG A 223 -0.75 -2.70 27.24
N ILE A 224 -1.65 -3.55 27.70
CA ILE A 224 -1.83 -3.85 29.13
C ILE A 224 -0.56 -4.45 29.72
N GLU A 225 0.09 -5.38 29.01
CA GLU A 225 1.36 -5.98 29.46
C GLU A 225 2.49 -4.96 29.57
N GLU A 226 2.58 -4.01 28.64
CA GLU A 226 3.55 -2.91 28.72
C GLU A 226 3.31 -2.05 29.95
N ILE A 227 2.06 -1.64 30.18
CA ILE A 227 1.69 -0.84 31.36
C ILE A 227 2.04 -1.58 32.65
N LEU A 228 1.76 -2.88 32.72
CA LEU A 228 2.11 -3.69 33.89
C LEU A 228 3.61 -3.87 34.07
N ARG A 229 4.39 -3.93 32.99
CA ARG A 229 5.85 -3.96 33.08
C ARG A 229 6.38 -2.64 33.65
N GLN A 230 5.83 -1.52 33.22
CA GLN A 230 6.16 -0.20 33.77
C GLN A 230 5.76 -0.09 35.24
N ALA A 231 4.54 -0.51 35.60
CA ALA A 231 4.07 -0.51 36.98
C ALA A 231 4.98 -1.34 37.89
N ARG A 232 5.47 -2.51 37.44
CA ARG A 232 6.41 -3.33 38.22
C ARG A 232 7.77 -2.66 38.43
N ARG A 233 8.26 -1.88 37.46
CA ARG A 233 9.50 -1.09 37.62
C ARG A 233 9.31 0.04 38.64
N LEU A 234 8.22 0.80 38.53
CA LEU A 234 7.89 1.84 39.51
C LEU A 234 7.69 1.27 40.92
N PHE A 235 7.13 0.06 41.01
CA PHE A 235 6.98 -0.64 42.28
C PHE A 235 8.33 -0.98 42.91
N SER A 236 9.34 -1.43 42.12
CA SER A 236 10.70 -1.64 42.63
C SER A 236 11.37 -0.33 43.05
N ASP A 237 11.05 0.77 42.38
CA ASP A 237 11.59 2.10 42.66
C ASP A 237 10.89 2.80 43.84
N ARG A 238 9.89 2.14 44.46
CA ARG A 238 9.05 2.64 45.57
C ARG A 238 8.15 3.83 45.21
N GLU A 239 7.91 4.06 43.92
CA GLU A 239 6.98 5.08 43.44
C GLU A 239 5.54 4.55 43.42
N TYR A 240 4.94 4.37 44.60
CA TYR A 240 3.64 3.72 44.74
C TYR A 240 2.46 4.51 44.14
N VAL A 241 2.55 5.83 44.05
CA VAL A 241 1.49 6.67 43.43
C VAL A 241 1.35 6.32 41.94
N GLY A 242 2.46 6.33 41.20
CA GLY A 242 2.46 6.00 39.78
C GLY A 242 2.00 4.55 39.51
N VAL A 243 2.29 3.61 40.42
CA VAL A 243 1.78 2.24 40.32
C VAL A 243 0.25 2.19 40.38
N ILE A 244 -0.36 2.93 41.31
CA ILE A 244 -1.81 2.97 41.48
C ILE A 244 -2.47 3.54 40.23
N ASP A 245 -1.95 4.64 39.70
CA ASP A 245 -2.50 5.30 38.50
C ASP A 245 -2.46 4.36 37.28
N LEU A 246 -1.32 3.68 37.05
CA LEU A 246 -1.19 2.70 35.97
C LEU A 246 -2.11 1.48 36.16
N CYS A 247 -2.32 1.04 37.40
CA CYS A 247 -3.26 -0.04 37.70
C CYS A 247 -4.72 0.39 37.46
N ASP A 248 -5.07 1.64 37.75
CA ASP A 248 -6.39 2.18 37.47
C ASP A 248 -6.63 2.36 35.96
N GLU A 249 -5.62 2.75 35.18
CA GLU A 249 -5.67 2.73 33.72
C GLU A 249 -5.99 1.32 33.20
N VAL A 250 -5.29 0.30 33.69
CA VAL A 250 -5.54 -1.10 33.28
C VAL A 250 -6.93 -1.57 33.73
N LEU A 251 -7.37 -1.25 34.93
CA LEU A 251 -8.70 -1.62 35.44
C LEU A 251 -9.84 -0.93 34.71
N SER A 252 -9.59 0.25 34.10
CA SER A 252 -10.56 0.92 33.23
C SER A 252 -10.77 0.16 31.91
N LEU A 253 -9.71 -0.50 31.41
CA LEU A 253 -9.73 -1.32 30.20
C LEU A 253 -10.28 -2.73 30.47
N ASP A 254 -9.85 -3.35 31.57
CA ASP A 254 -10.28 -4.68 32.01
C ASP A 254 -10.60 -4.69 33.51
N PRO A 255 -11.87 -4.45 33.89
CA PRO A 255 -12.30 -4.48 35.29
C PRO A 255 -12.25 -5.86 35.94
N SER A 256 -12.19 -6.95 35.15
CA SER A 256 -12.34 -8.33 35.64
C SER A 256 -11.05 -8.87 36.28
N ARG A 257 -9.93 -8.21 36.02
CA ARG A 257 -8.60 -8.69 36.29
C ARG A 257 -8.19 -8.58 37.77
N GLN A 258 -7.99 -9.71 38.44
CA GLN A 258 -7.75 -9.79 39.89
C GLN A 258 -6.33 -9.43 40.31
N ASP A 259 -5.31 -9.81 39.53
CA ASP A 259 -3.89 -9.55 39.79
C ASP A 259 -3.58 -8.04 39.84
N VAL A 260 -4.15 -7.26 38.92
CA VAL A 260 -4.02 -5.79 38.91
C VAL A 260 -4.66 -5.17 40.15
N ARG A 261 -5.81 -5.68 40.56
CA ARG A 261 -6.52 -5.21 41.75
C ARG A 261 -5.74 -5.52 43.04
N ALA A 262 -5.07 -6.67 43.08
CA ALA A 262 -4.17 -7.04 44.17
C ALA A 262 -2.95 -6.12 44.22
N LEU A 263 -2.28 -5.90 43.07
CA LEU A 263 -1.13 -5.00 42.96
C LEU A 263 -1.47 -3.57 43.38
N ARG A 264 -2.63 -3.05 42.95
CA ARG A 264 -3.11 -1.72 43.36
C ARG A 264 -3.30 -1.62 44.87
N ARG A 265 -3.87 -2.65 45.49
CA ARG A 265 -4.09 -2.68 46.95
C ARG A 265 -2.76 -2.70 47.69
N GLU A 266 -1.84 -3.57 47.28
CA GLU A 266 -0.52 -3.67 47.87
C GLU A 266 0.26 -2.34 47.77
N ALA A 267 0.23 -1.69 46.59
CA ALA A 267 0.83 -0.38 46.40
C ALA A 267 0.19 0.69 47.30
N ALA A 268 -1.14 0.68 47.47
CA ALA A 268 -1.83 1.62 48.35
C ALA A 268 -1.48 1.42 49.83
N GLU A 269 -1.36 0.17 50.28
CA GLU A 269 -0.95 -0.16 51.65
C GLU A 269 0.47 0.31 51.92
N LEU A 270 1.41 0.02 51.00
CA LEU A 270 2.81 0.46 51.12
C LEU A 270 2.94 1.99 51.07
N ARG A 271 2.22 2.65 50.16
CA ARG A 271 2.18 4.13 50.11
C ARG A 271 1.81 4.71 51.47
N HIS A 272 0.71 4.23 52.05
CA HIS A 272 0.22 4.73 53.32
C HIS A 272 1.21 4.46 54.46
N LEU A 273 1.82 3.27 54.49
CA LEU A 273 2.84 2.93 55.48
C LEU A 273 4.03 3.91 55.42
N TYR A 274 4.58 4.14 54.23
CA TYR A 274 5.73 5.04 54.08
C TYR A 274 5.37 6.51 54.36
N GLU A 275 4.16 6.94 53.98
CA GLU A 275 3.65 8.28 54.28
C GLU A 275 3.52 8.51 55.80
N ILE A 276 3.03 7.51 56.56
CA ILE A 276 2.98 7.58 58.02
C ILE A 276 4.39 7.67 58.62
N LEU A 277 5.33 6.86 58.12
CA LEU A 277 6.71 6.86 58.62
C LEU A 277 7.40 8.20 58.38
N ASP A 278 7.31 8.75 57.17
CA ASP A 278 7.89 10.03 56.81
C ASP A 278 7.24 11.18 57.59
N SER A 279 5.90 11.21 57.66
CA SER A 279 5.16 12.18 58.47
C SER A 279 5.57 12.11 59.95
N GLY A 280 5.76 10.92 60.49
CA GLY A 280 6.21 10.71 61.86
C GLY A 280 7.63 11.23 62.10
N MET A 281 8.56 10.98 61.16
CA MET A 281 9.93 11.49 61.21
C MET A 281 9.97 13.01 61.14
N GLN A 282 9.26 13.62 60.19
CA GLN A 282 9.17 15.07 60.04
C GLN A 282 8.53 15.71 61.26
N THR A 283 7.42 15.14 61.75
CA THR A 283 6.76 15.62 62.96
C THR A 283 7.72 15.59 64.14
N ASN A 284 8.48 14.51 64.35
CA ASN A 284 9.45 14.43 65.43
C ASN A 284 10.59 15.46 65.28
N ALA A 285 11.11 15.64 64.06
CA ALA A 285 12.13 16.63 63.78
C ALA A 285 11.66 18.06 64.08
N GLU A 286 10.45 18.41 63.63
CA GLU A 286 9.84 19.71 63.90
C GLU A 286 9.48 19.87 65.38
N TRP A 287 9.05 18.81 66.06
CA TRP A 287 8.81 18.83 67.51
C TRP A 287 10.10 19.09 68.28
N ASN A 288 11.20 18.43 67.92
CA ASN A 288 12.51 18.68 68.53
C ASN A 288 12.98 20.11 68.26
N ARG A 289 12.78 20.63 67.05
CA ARG A 289 13.15 22.01 66.68
C ARG A 289 12.37 23.04 67.49
N THR A 290 11.05 22.87 67.58
CA THR A 290 10.18 23.76 68.36
C THR A 290 10.52 23.69 69.85
N PHE A 291 10.81 22.50 70.38
CA PHE A 291 11.22 22.31 71.76
C PHE A 291 12.57 22.97 72.08
N ILE A 292 13.58 22.82 71.21
CA ILE A 292 14.86 23.53 71.37
C ILE A 292 14.65 25.04 71.33
N SER A 293 13.86 25.56 70.38
CA SER A 293 13.54 26.99 70.28
C SER A 293 12.83 27.53 71.52
N GLN A 294 11.94 26.73 72.13
CA GLN A 294 11.29 27.05 73.39
C GLN A 294 12.31 27.12 74.54
N LEU A 295 13.19 26.13 74.69
CA LEU A 295 14.25 26.13 75.70
C LEU A 295 15.23 27.30 75.51
N GLU A 296 15.60 27.62 74.27
CA GLU A 296 16.43 28.79 73.93
C GLU A 296 15.75 30.10 74.35
N SER A 297 14.42 30.18 74.28
CA SER A 297 13.66 31.37 74.69
C SER A 297 13.54 31.49 76.22
N GLU A 298 13.64 30.37 76.95
CA GLU A 298 13.63 30.34 78.42
C GLU A 298 14.97 30.78 79.02
N ILE A 299 16.06 30.72 78.27
CA ILE A 299 17.36 31.25 78.69
C ILE A 299 17.29 32.78 78.60
N PRO A 300 17.32 33.52 79.73
CA PRO A 300 17.46 34.95 79.66
C PRO A 300 18.87 35.27 79.17
N TYR A 301 19.00 35.69 77.92
CA TYR A 301 20.27 36.14 77.37
C TYR A 301 20.73 37.38 78.13
N THR A 302 21.77 37.24 78.97
CA THR A 302 22.32 38.34 79.78
C THR A 302 23.26 39.25 78.99
N GLU A 303 23.85 38.71 77.92
CA GLU A 303 24.73 39.43 77.01
C GLU A 303 23.92 39.92 75.79
N ILE A 304 24.06 41.22 75.47
CA ILE A 304 23.30 41.88 74.40
C ILE A 304 23.64 41.31 73.02
N PHE A 305 24.80 40.65 72.87
CA PHE A 305 25.29 40.14 71.61
C PHE A 305 26.01 38.79 71.78
N ASN A 306 25.36 37.71 71.38
CA ASN A 306 25.98 36.39 71.28
C ASN A 306 26.19 36.05 69.81
N PHE A 307 27.45 35.82 69.41
CA PHE A 307 27.73 35.33 68.06
C PHE A 307 27.21 33.90 67.93
N PRO A 308 26.56 33.55 66.79
CA PRO A 308 26.20 32.17 66.48
C PRO A 308 27.40 31.23 66.60
N THR A 309 27.14 29.94 66.82
CA THR A 309 28.22 28.94 66.80
C THR A 309 28.82 28.84 65.39
N ARG A 310 30.04 28.30 65.27
CA ARG A 310 30.68 28.08 63.96
C ARG A 310 29.80 27.26 63.01
N GLU A 311 29.06 26.29 63.55
CA GLU A 311 28.17 25.42 62.76
C GLU A 311 26.95 26.21 62.25
N ASP A 312 26.36 27.05 63.09
CA ASP A 312 25.28 27.94 62.69
C ASP A 312 25.72 28.98 61.67
N TRP A 313 26.90 29.58 61.86
CA TRP A 313 27.51 30.47 60.87
C TRP A 313 27.72 29.76 59.54
N LEU A 314 28.27 28.54 59.53
CA LEU A 314 28.47 27.74 58.31
C LEU A 314 27.17 27.30 57.62
N ARG A 315 26.05 27.29 58.34
CA ARG A 315 24.71 27.05 57.77
C ARG A 315 24.17 28.31 57.11
N ILE A 316 24.32 29.47 57.76
CA ILE A 316 23.87 30.77 57.28
C ILE A 316 24.69 31.20 56.04
N THR A 317 26.02 31.12 56.10
CA THR A 317 26.89 31.50 54.97
C THR A 317 26.71 30.61 53.74
N ARG A 318 26.19 29.38 53.92
CA ARG A 318 25.92 28.47 52.80
C ARG A 318 24.70 28.90 51.97
N GLN A 319 23.83 29.73 52.53
CA GLN A 319 22.68 30.30 51.82
C GLN A 319 23.09 31.49 50.93
N GLU A 320 24.18 32.17 51.27
CA GLU A 320 24.78 33.21 50.44
C GLU A 320 25.62 32.55 49.34
N GLN A 321 25.00 32.30 48.18
CA GLN A 321 25.74 31.85 47.00
C GLN A 321 26.75 32.94 46.61
N SER A 322 28.04 32.57 46.56
CA SER A 322 29.10 33.45 46.07
C SER A 322 28.82 33.89 44.63
N LEU A 323 29.25 35.10 44.25
CA LEU A 323 29.18 35.60 42.88
C LEU A 323 29.74 34.59 41.87
N GLU A 324 30.82 33.90 42.24
CA GLU A 324 31.45 32.84 41.44
C GLU A 324 30.49 31.69 41.11
N ASP A 325 29.69 31.25 42.09
CA ASP A 325 28.74 30.14 41.95
C ASP A 325 27.57 30.54 41.05
N ARG A 326 27.12 31.80 41.17
CA ARG A 326 26.07 32.36 40.32
C ARG A 326 26.54 32.52 38.89
N LEU A 327 27.79 32.95 38.68
CA LEU A 327 28.39 33.06 37.34
C LEU A 327 28.57 31.68 36.69
N GLN A 328 29.05 30.67 37.43
CA GLN A 328 29.15 29.30 36.93
C GLN A 328 27.80 28.67 36.54
N ALA A 329 26.71 29.08 37.20
CA ALA A 329 25.36 28.63 36.86
C ALA A 329 24.83 29.23 35.54
N VAL A 330 25.33 30.40 35.14
CA VAL A 330 24.93 31.11 33.91
C VAL A 330 25.73 30.64 32.68
N GLU A 331 26.88 29.98 32.87
CA GLU A 331 27.70 29.48 31.75
C GLU A 331 27.01 28.40 30.93
N THR A 332 27.15 28.48 29.61
CA THR A 332 26.62 27.45 28.70
C THR A 332 27.41 26.14 28.84
N VAL A 333 26.74 25.00 28.60
CA VAL A 333 27.35 23.65 28.66
C VAL A 333 28.62 23.56 27.78
N GLN A 334 28.62 24.25 26.64
CA GLN A 334 29.75 24.29 25.71
C GLN A 334 30.96 25.05 26.30
N GLN A 335 30.74 26.22 26.90
CA GLN A 335 31.81 27.00 27.54
C GLN A 335 32.45 26.24 28.70
N LYS A 336 31.63 25.55 29.51
CA LYS A 336 32.12 24.71 30.62
C LYS A 336 33.02 23.57 30.12
N SER A 337 32.66 22.96 28.98
CA SER A 337 33.46 21.91 28.36
C SER A 337 34.79 22.40 27.77
N ILE A 338 34.83 23.63 27.24
CA ILE A 338 36.06 24.24 26.72
C ILE A 338 36.99 24.58 27.87
N ARG A 339 36.45 25.14 28.97
CA ARG A 339 37.24 25.46 30.16
C ARG A 339 37.80 24.21 30.84
N SER A 340 37.04 23.11 30.91
CA SER A 340 37.57 21.85 31.45
C SER A 340 38.71 21.29 30.59
N LYS A 341 38.64 21.44 29.25
CA LYS A 341 39.72 21.06 28.34
C LYS A 341 40.96 21.94 28.47
N LEU A 342 40.81 23.26 28.68
CA LEU A 342 41.95 24.17 28.93
C LEU A 342 42.66 23.90 30.25
N ARG A 343 42.00 23.26 31.23
CA ARG A 343 42.60 22.87 32.51
C ARG A 343 43.37 21.55 32.46
N VAL A 344 43.32 20.83 31.34
CA VAL A 344 44.12 19.62 31.14
C VAL A 344 45.60 20.00 31.11
N ARG A 345 46.42 19.22 31.83
CA ARG A 345 47.87 19.44 31.91
C ARG A 345 48.57 18.88 30.68
N VAL A 346 49.52 19.63 30.16
CA VAL A 346 50.38 19.22 29.05
C VAL A 346 51.73 18.80 29.60
N ALA A 347 52.26 17.67 29.10
CA ALA A 347 53.44 17.01 29.66
C ALA A 347 54.75 17.81 29.44
N SER A 348 55.01 18.28 28.22
CA SER A 348 56.08 19.23 27.89
C SER A 348 55.78 19.93 26.56
N VAL A 349 56.03 21.24 26.46
CA VAL A 349 55.91 22.02 25.22
C VAL A 349 57.10 22.98 25.11
N GLU A 350 57.76 23.01 23.95
CA GLU A 350 58.88 23.89 23.62
C GLU A 350 58.67 24.47 22.22
N PHE A 351 58.88 25.78 22.04
CA PHE A 351 58.79 26.45 20.74
C PHE A 351 60.06 27.28 20.49
N GLN A 352 60.85 26.89 19.48
CA GLN A 352 62.07 27.60 19.07
C GLN A 352 61.80 28.40 17.79
N ASP A 353 61.38 29.67 17.95
CA ASP A 353 61.19 30.61 16.82
C ASP A 353 60.16 30.14 15.77
N GLU A 354 59.07 29.52 16.21
CA GLU A 354 58.00 29.06 15.32
C GLU A 354 57.01 30.19 15.00
N PRO A 355 56.44 30.23 13.78
CA PRO A 355 55.44 31.22 13.42
C PRO A 355 54.14 30.98 14.20
N PHE A 356 53.53 32.06 14.67
CA PHE A 356 52.36 32.04 15.56
C PHE A 356 51.19 31.17 15.06
N ASP A 357 50.91 31.17 13.75
CA ASP A 357 49.85 30.36 13.16
C ASP A 357 50.09 28.84 13.32
N GLN A 358 51.36 28.40 13.30
CA GLN A 358 51.72 26.99 13.50
C GLN A 358 51.59 26.60 14.97
N VAL A 359 51.96 27.51 15.88
CA VAL A 359 51.81 27.31 17.33
C VAL A 359 50.33 27.16 17.73
N ILE A 360 49.45 28.02 17.21
CA ILE A 360 48.00 27.92 17.47
C ILE A 360 47.41 26.64 16.87
N SER A 361 47.84 26.24 15.67
CA SER A 361 47.41 24.98 15.05
C SER A 361 47.86 23.76 15.86
N PHE A 362 49.08 23.79 16.41
CA PHE A 362 49.58 22.74 17.30
C PHE A 362 48.78 22.66 18.60
N LEU A 363 48.47 23.80 19.22
CA LEU A 363 47.63 23.84 20.43
C LEU A 363 46.18 23.40 20.14
N GLN A 364 45.66 23.66 18.93
CA GLN A 364 44.38 23.16 18.46
C GLN A 364 44.37 21.64 18.31
N ASP A 365 45.39 21.06 17.70
CA ASP A 365 45.51 19.60 17.51
C ASP A 365 45.68 18.85 18.84
N LEU A 366 46.41 19.45 19.78
CA LEU A 366 46.64 18.87 21.10
C LEU A 366 45.37 18.90 21.99
N SER A 367 44.60 19.99 21.92
CA SER A 367 43.47 20.23 22.84
C SER A 367 42.09 19.91 22.24
N GLY A 368 41.99 19.83 20.92
CA GLY A 368 40.73 19.69 20.19
C GLY A 368 39.77 20.88 20.39
N ILE A 369 40.30 22.07 20.70
CA ILE A 369 39.55 23.31 20.88
C ILE A 369 39.75 24.20 19.65
N ASN A 370 38.69 24.83 19.18
CA ASN A 370 38.79 25.76 18.06
C ASN A 370 39.28 27.14 18.54
N PHE A 371 40.45 27.55 18.06
CA PHE A 371 41.03 28.87 18.31
C PHE A 371 40.77 29.78 17.10
N VAL A 372 40.19 30.95 17.32
CA VAL A 372 39.86 31.90 16.26
C VAL A 372 40.52 33.24 16.56
N LEU A 373 41.37 33.69 15.62
CA LEU A 373 41.99 35.00 15.66
C LEU A 373 41.01 36.09 15.25
N THR A 374 40.93 37.18 16.00
CA THR A 374 40.15 38.35 15.61
C THR A 374 40.81 39.07 14.43
N LYS A 375 40.02 39.84 13.67
CA LYS A 375 40.51 40.63 12.52
C LYS A 375 41.65 41.57 12.91
N GLU A 376 41.53 42.19 14.07
CA GLU A 376 42.53 43.12 14.62
C GLU A 376 43.83 42.40 15.05
N ALA A 377 43.73 41.17 15.57
CA ALA A 377 44.91 40.35 15.86
C ALA A 377 45.65 39.95 14.59
N ARG A 378 44.90 39.61 13.53
CA ARG A 378 45.48 39.25 12.24
C ARG A 378 46.23 40.43 11.60
N GLU A 379 45.66 41.62 11.65
CA GLU A 379 46.31 42.85 11.15
C GLU A 379 47.57 43.22 11.96
N ALA A 380 47.58 42.95 13.27
CA ALA A 380 48.76 43.17 14.12
C ALA A 380 49.89 42.14 13.85
N LEU A 381 49.54 40.88 13.55
CA LEU A 381 50.49 39.81 13.21
C LEU A 381 51.11 39.98 11.80
N GLU A 382 50.37 40.55 10.84
CA GLU A 382 50.88 40.84 9.49
C GLU A 382 51.91 42.01 9.47
N GLY A 383 51.97 42.82 10.53
CA GLY A 383 52.87 43.98 10.66
C GLY A 383 54.16 43.77 11.46
N GLY A 384 54.36 42.60 12.09
CA GLY A 384 55.51 42.30 12.96
C GLY A 384 56.14 40.92 12.70
N ASP A 385 57.35 40.69 13.22
CA ASP A 385 58.02 39.38 13.19
C ASP A 385 57.30 38.43 14.19
N GLY A 386 56.24 37.77 13.72
CA GLY A 386 55.36 36.91 14.51
C GLY A 386 55.95 35.54 14.86
N THR A 387 57.20 35.49 15.34
CA THR A 387 57.84 34.27 15.85
C THR A 387 57.70 34.17 17.36
N VAL A 388 57.18 33.05 17.85
CA VAL A 388 57.04 32.79 19.29
C VAL A 388 58.24 32.02 19.79
N ARG A 389 58.85 32.50 20.88
CA ARG A 389 59.88 31.77 21.65
C ARG A 389 59.28 31.36 22.98
N LEU A 390 59.16 30.05 23.21
CA LEU A 390 58.77 29.50 24.50
C LEU A 390 59.83 28.48 24.95
N ALA A 391 60.51 28.78 26.04
CA ALA A 391 61.40 27.82 26.70
C ALA A 391 60.61 26.62 27.21
N GLU A 392 61.22 25.44 27.28
CA GLU A 392 60.53 24.19 27.67
C GLU A 392 59.71 24.36 28.96
N VAL A 393 58.40 24.14 28.86
CA VAL A 393 57.45 24.20 29.98
C VAL A 393 56.92 22.80 30.26
N THR A 394 57.17 22.28 31.46
CA THR A 394 56.75 20.94 31.89
C THR A 394 55.58 20.97 32.88
N ASP A 395 54.58 20.08 32.72
CA ASP A 395 53.45 19.87 33.64
C ASP A 395 52.60 21.12 33.97
N LEU A 396 52.37 22.00 32.98
CA LEU A 396 51.47 23.14 33.13
C LEU A 396 50.08 22.90 32.49
N PRO A 397 49.00 23.45 33.08
CA PRO A 397 47.70 23.52 32.42
C PRO A 397 47.82 24.24 31.07
N LEU A 398 47.11 23.75 30.06
CA LEU A 398 47.07 24.36 28.73
C LEU A 398 46.68 25.85 28.78
N GLU A 399 45.80 26.22 29.72
CA GLU A 399 45.43 27.61 30.03
C GLU A 399 46.65 28.52 30.30
N ASN A 400 47.59 28.03 31.11
CA ASN A 400 48.78 28.79 31.48
C ASN A 400 49.79 28.82 30.33
N VAL A 401 49.93 27.72 29.59
CA VAL A 401 50.79 27.65 28.40
C VAL A 401 50.28 28.63 27.33
N LEU A 402 48.98 28.68 27.09
CA LEU A 402 48.36 29.62 26.16
C LEU A 402 48.59 31.07 26.61
N ASN A 403 48.42 31.39 27.90
CA ASN A 403 48.72 32.73 28.41
C ASN A 403 50.19 33.14 28.21
N LEU A 404 51.14 32.22 28.40
CA LEU A 404 52.56 32.49 28.17
C LEU A 404 52.87 32.74 26.70
N VAL A 405 52.28 31.95 25.80
CA VAL A 405 52.40 32.14 24.34
C VAL A 405 51.83 33.49 23.90
N LEU A 406 50.69 33.90 24.46
CA LEU A 406 50.02 35.16 24.09
C LEU A 406 50.71 36.41 24.67
N GLN A 407 51.35 36.29 25.83
CA GLN A 407 52.13 37.37 26.46
C GLN A 407 53.50 37.59 25.81
N GLY A 408 54.06 36.57 25.15
CA GLY A 408 55.34 36.64 24.46
C GLY A 408 55.36 37.48 23.17
N ASN A 409 54.18 37.91 22.70
CA ASN A 409 54.02 38.67 21.46
C ASN A 409 53.83 40.17 21.74
N ASP A 410 54.32 41.02 20.82
CA ASP A 410 54.12 42.48 20.85
C ASP A 410 53.27 42.88 19.63
N PRO A 411 52.00 43.30 19.80
CA PRO A 411 51.28 43.60 21.05
C PRO A 411 50.77 42.36 21.81
N ALA A 412 50.64 42.48 23.13
CA ALA A 412 50.17 41.40 24.00
C ALA A 412 48.72 40.98 23.70
N PHE A 413 48.54 39.71 23.34
CA PHE A 413 47.24 39.11 23.08
C PHE A 413 46.63 38.51 24.35
N SER A 414 45.30 38.43 24.40
CA SER A 414 44.55 37.69 25.42
C SER A 414 43.48 36.82 24.75
N TYR A 415 42.78 35.97 25.53
CA TYR A 415 41.72 35.13 25.00
C TYR A 415 40.42 35.23 25.79
N VAL A 416 39.28 35.04 25.11
CA VAL A 416 37.95 34.95 25.72
C VAL A 416 37.15 33.82 25.08
N ILE A 417 36.39 33.06 25.88
CA ILE A 417 35.53 31.98 25.39
C ILE A 417 34.15 32.53 25.03
N ARG A 418 33.88 32.74 23.74
CA ARG A 418 32.55 33.15 23.24
C ARG A 418 32.07 32.19 22.16
N SER A 419 30.76 31.96 22.11
CA SER A 419 30.11 31.20 21.02
C SER A 419 30.73 29.82 20.75
N GLY A 420 31.22 29.14 21.79
CA GLY A 420 31.81 27.80 21.68
C GLY A 420 33.21 27.73 21.07
N ALA A 421 33.94 28.85 20.98
CA ALA A 421 35.33 28.90 20.54
C ALA A 421 36.17 29.82 21.45
N VAL A 422 37.49 29.65 21.40
CA VAL A 422 38.45 30.54 22.08
C VAL A 422 38.84 31.64 21.09
N LEU A 423 38.41 32.87 21.36
CA LEU A 423 38.77 34.04 20.55
C LEU A 423 40.07 34.65 21.07
N ILE A 424 41.04 34.85 20.19
CA ILE A 424 42.34 35.46 20.49
C ILE A 424 42.40 36.85 19.86
N GLY A 425 42.73 37.87 20.66
CA GLY A 425 42.65 39.28 20.27
C GLY A 425 43.62 40.15 21.08
N PRO A 426 43.93 41.37 20.63
CA PRO A 426 44.73 42.30 21.44
C PRO A 426 44.00 42.60 22.74
N SER A 427 44.77 42.69 23.83
CA SER A 427 44.21 42.81 25.20
C SER A 427 43.26 44.00 25.38
N ASP A 428 43.42 45.05 24.58
CA ASP A 428 42.60 46.27 24.62
C ASP A 428 41.22 46.13 23.95
N SER A 429 41.09 45.17 23.01
CA SER A 429 39.87 44.92 22.24
C SER A 429 38.97 43.87 22.90
N LEU A 430 39.57 42.92 23.60
CA LEU A 430 38.86 41.86 24.33
C LEU A 430 38.33 42.36 25.67
N ARG A 431 37.23 43.14 25.66
CA ARG A 431 36.54 43.50 26.91
C ARG A 431 35.78 42.30 27.48
N ASN A 432 36.04 42.01 28.75
CA ASN A 432 35.22 41.10 29.56
C ASN A 432 33.81 41.67 29.70
N ASP A 433 32.81 40.79 29.80
CA ASP A 433 31.43 41.22 30.08
C ASP A 433 31.40 41.86 31.47
N LEU A 434 30.98 43.14 31.54
CA LEU A 434 30.94 43.89 32.79
C LEU A 434 29.69 43.44 33.57
N PHE A 435 29.89 42.70 34.66
CA PHE A 435 28.81 42.36 35.58
C PHE A 435 28.69 43.46 36.63
N LEU A 436 27.57 44.20 36.59
CA LEU A 436 27.23 45.18 37.62
C LEU A 436 26.62 44.45 38.82
N GLU A 437 27.40 44.28 39.88
CA GLU A 437 26.87 43.86 41.18
C GLU A 437 26.46 45.10 41.97
N PHE A 438 25.17 45.17 42.31
CA PHE A 438 24.65 46.21 43.18
C PHE A 438 24.86 45.77 44.62
N TYR A 439 25.89 46.30 45.28
CA TYR A 439 26.00 46.19 46.72
C TYR A 439 25.08 47.21 47.37
N GLU A 440 24.25 46.77 48.30
CA GLU A 440 23.42 47.66 49.09
C GLU A 440 24.32 48.37 50.12
N VAL A 441 24.71 49.61 49.83
CA VAL A 441 25.56 50.44 50.72
C VAL A 441 24.75 51.06 51.87
N SER A 442 23.49 50.65 52.03
CA SER A 442 22.59 51.08 53.10
C SER A 442 23.23 51.00 54.48
N ASP A 443 24.07 50.00 54.74
CA ASP A 443 24.68 49.79 56.06
C ASP A 443 25.76 50.83 56.41
N ILE A 444 26.36 51.46 55.39
CA ILE A 444 27.37 52.53 55.56
C ILE A 444 26.69 53.91 55.51
N THR A 445 25.62 54.05 54.72
CA THR A 445 24.93 55.34 54.50
C THR A 445 23.77 55.61 55.46
N LYS A 446 23.18 54.59 56.07
CA LYS A 446 22.14 54.77 57.09
C LYS A 446 22.85 55.08 58.41
N ASP A 447 22.54 56.23 58.99
CA ASP A 447 22.94 56.51 60.36
C ASP A 447 22.47 55.37 61.27
N HIS A 448 23.37 54.86 62.11
CA HIS A 448 23.05 53.80 63.05
C HIS A 448 21.81 54.22 63.85
N PRO A 449 20.68 53.50 63.78
CA PRO A 449 19.51 53.85 64.55
C PRO A 449 19.87 53.76 66.04
N ASP A 450 19.89 54.89 66.73
CA ASP A 450 20.04 54.94 68.18
C ASP A 450 18.81 54.29 68.83
N PHE A 451 18.89 52.98 69.04
CA PHE A 451 17.88 52.25 69.76
C PHE A 451 17.95 52.68 71.23
N ARG A 452 16.95 53.43 71.70
CA ARG A 452 16.85 53.73 73.13
C ARG A 452 16.81 52.42 73.90
N ALA A 453 17.74 52.26 74.84
CA ALA A 453 17.77 51.10 75.73
C ALA A 453 16.39 50.93 76.41
N PRO A 454 15.88 49.69 76.52
CA PRO A 454 14.69 49.41 77.32
C PRO A 454 14.88 49.98 78.72
N ARG A 455 13.85 50.62 79.28
CA ARG A 455 13.90 51.09 80.67
C ARG A 455 14.03 49.87 81.58
N LEU A 456 15.23 49.60 82.07
CA LEU A 456 15.46 48.66 83.16
C LEU A 456 14.77 49.24 84.39
N ALA A 457 13.63 48.66 84.76
CA ALA A 457 12.95 48.97 86.01
C ALA A 457 13.78 48.38 87.16
N LEU A 458 14.88 49.03 87.52
CA LEU A 458 15.45 48.86 88.84
C LEU A 458 14.49 49.57 89.80
N GLN A 459 13.59 48.80 90.41
CA GLN A 459 12.84 49.27 91.57
C GLN A 459 13.86 49.56 92.68
N SER A 460 14.30 50.82 92.76
CA SER A 460 14.86 51.36 93.99
C SER A 460 13.72 51.45 94.99
N SER A 461 13.64 50.44 95.85
CA SER A 461 12.81 50.46 97.05
C SER A 461 13.39 51.48 98.03
N GLN A 462 13.17 52.76 97.79
CA GLN A 462 13.44 53.80 98.77
C GLN A 462 12.60 55.03 98.43
N ASP A 463 12.01 55.62 99.49
CA ASP A 463 11.25 56.87 99.56
C ASP A 463 9.73 56.67 99.38
N GLY A 464 8.92 56.57 100.45
CA GLY A 464 9.07 57.16 101.78
C GLY A 464 8.54 58.59 101.77
N ASP A 465 7.42 58.80 102.46
CA ASP A 465 6.74 60.07 102.76
C ASP A 465 7.64 61.31 102.84
N ALA A 466 7.20 62.43 102.25
CA ALA A 466 7.19 63.75 102.89
C ALA A 466 6.60 64.86 101.98
N ASP A 467 5.38 65.27 102.32
CA ASP A 467 4.91 66.65 102.60
C ASP A 467 5.72 67.89 102.12
N GLY A 468 4.96 68.92 101.69
CA GLY A 468 5.28 70.33 101.96
C GLY A 468 5.49 71.26 100.76
N GLY A 469 4.52 72.16 100.49
CA GLY A 469 4.72 73.40 99.72
C GLY A 469 3.57 73.84 98.83
#